data_AF-A0A2W5ZML4-F1
#
_entry.id   AF-A0A2W5ZML4-F1
#
_cell.length_a   1.000
_cell.length_b   1.000
_cell.length_c   1.000
_cell.angle_alpha   90.00
_cell.angle_beta   90.00
_cell.angle_gamma   90.00
#
_symmetry.space_group_name_H-M   'P 1'
#
loop_
_entity.id
_entity.type
_entity.pdbx_description
1 polymer ?
#
loop_
_entity_poly.entity_id
_entity_poly.type
_entity_poly.pdbx_seq_one_letter_code
_entity_poly.pdbx_strand_id
1 'polypeptide(L)' 'MTTLDTCPRCRAERLAVVYFDAKDEPIGGHIQCPDCGPRHSEELSFDATVGETLLERKAS' A
#
# COMPACT_ATOMS: atom_id res chain seq x y z
N MET A 1 12.98 5.92 -14.66
CA MET A 1 13.36 4.68 -13.95
C MET A 1 13.58 5.05 -12.49
N THR A 2 12.52 5.01 -11.69
CA THR A 2 12.56 5.45 -10.30
C THR A 2 13.06 4.29 -9.45
N THR A 3 14.22 4.46 -8.85
CA THR A 3 14.98 3.48 -8.05
C THR A 3 14.32 3.24 -6.69
N LEU A 4 13.09 2.70 -6.67
CA LEU A 4 12.27 2.55 -5.45
C LEU A 4 12.24 1.12 -4.87
N ASP A 5 12.95 0.15 -5.45
CA ASP A 5 12.88 -1.25 -5.03
C ASP A 5 13.57 -1.58 -3.70
N THR A 6 14.52 -0.75 -3.24
CA THR A 6 15.34 -1.07 -2.06
C THR A 6 15.13 -0.09 -0.91
N CYS A 7 15.23 -0.60 0.30
CA CYS A 7 15.12 0.19 1.52
C CYS A 7 16.27 1.21 1.59
N PRO A 8 16.00 2.52 1.77
CA PRO A 8 17.06 3.54 1.83
C PRO A 8 17.98 3.37 3.04
N ARG A 9 17.57 2.57 4.04
CA ARG A 9 18.29 2.37 5.30
C ARG A 9 19.17 1.11 5.29
N CYS A 10 18.59 -0.05 4.97
CA CYS A 10 19.32 -1.32 4.98
C CYS A 10 19.62 -1.88 3.59
N ARG A 11 19.12 -1.24 2.51
CA ARG A 11 19.23 -1.68 1.11
C ARG A 11 18.59 -3.05 0.81
N ALA A 12 17.89 -3.66 1.76
CA ALA A 12 17.10 -4.85 1.51
C ALA A 12 15.96 -4.56 0.52
N GLU A 13 15.52 -5.60 -0.17
CA GLU A 13 14.33 -5.55 -1.03
C GLU A 13 13.10 -5.23 -0.18
N ARG A 14 12.22 -4.40 -0.74
CA ARG A 14 10.98 -4.00 -0.07
C ARG A 14 9.83 -4.91 -0.49
N LEU A 15 8.93 -5.16 0.45
CA LEU A 15 7.72 -5.96 0.23
C LEU A 15 6.54 -5.01 -0.03
N ALA A 16 5.84 -5.20 -1.14
CA ALA A 16 4.56 -4.53 -1.41
C ALA A 16 3.39 -5.42 -0.95
N VAL A 17 2.50 -4.86 -0.14
CA VAL A 17 1.25 -5.47 0.28
C VAL A 17 0.11 -4.71 -0.39
N VAL A 18 -0.71 -5.40 -1.18
CA VAL A 18 -1.87 -4.81 -1.87
C VAL A 18 -3.14 -5.38 -1.24
N TYR A 19 -4.10 -4.50 -0.97
CA TYR A 19 -5.41 -4.83 -0.45
C TYR A 19 -6.40 -4.88 -1.60
N PHE A 20 -7.26 -5.90 -1.60
CA PHE A 20 -8.30 -6.09 -2.59
C PHE A 20 -9.67 -6.12 -1.91
N ASP A 21 -10.70 -5.66 -2.62
CA ASP A 21 -12.07 -5.81 -2.16
C ASP A 21 -12.64 -7.21 -2.49
N ALA A 22 -13.93 -7.40 -2.20
CA ALA A 22 -14.62 -8.67 -2.48
C ALA A 22 -14.80 -9.00 -3.97
N LYS A 23 -14.46 -8.07 -4.88
CA LYS A 23 -14.51 -8.23 -6.33
C LYS A 23 -13.12 -8.39 -6.95
N ASP A 24 -12.08 -8.55 -6.14
CA ASP A 24 -10.68 -8.61 -6.58
C ASP A 24 -10.17 -7.27 -7.15
N GLU A 25 -10.80 -6.14 -6.80
CA GLU A 25 -10.34 -4.80 -7.21
C GLU A 25 -9.33 -4.25 -6.19
N PRO A 26 -8.17 -3.70 -6.62
CA PRO A 26 -7.17 -3.16 -5.70
C PRO A 26 -7.68 -1.86 -5.07
N ILE A 27 -7.75 -1.82 -3.73
CA ILE A 27 -8.33 -0.70 -2.97
C ILE A 27 -7.30 0.11 -2.19
N GLY A 28 -6.05 -0.34 -2.17
CA GLY A 28 -5.01 0.26 -1.35
C GLY A 28 -3.82 -0.67 -1.19
N GLY A 29 -2.80 -0.22 -0.50
CA GLY A 29 -1.67 -1.06 -0.11
C GLY A 29 -0.64 -0.29 0.69
N HIS A 30 0.45 -0.96 1.01
CA HIS A 30 1.64 -0.31 1.54
C HIS A 30 2.89 -1.07 1.13
N ILE A 31 4.01 -0.36 1.02
CA ILE A 31 5.34 -0.92 0.88
C ILE A 31 5.99 -0.91 2.26
N GLN A 32 6.62 -2.01 2.66
CA GLN A 32 7.40 -2.08 3.90
C GLN A 32 8.73 -2.79 3.69
N CYS A 33 9.72 -2.45 4.52
CA CYS A 33 10.97 -3.19 4.59
C CYS A 33 10.85 -4.26 5.69
N PRO A 34 11.06 -5.56 5.38
CA PRO A 34 10.93 -6.62 6.38
C PRO A 34 11.98 -6.52 7.49
N ASP A 35 13.20 -6.05 7.17
CA ASP A 35 14.29 -5.95 8.15
C ASP A 35 14.20 -4.70 9.04
N CYS A 36 13.73 -3.57 8.51
CA CYS A 36 13.58 -2.32 9.27
C CYS A 36 12.26 -2.25 10.04
N GLY A 37 11.30 -3.13 9.70
CA GLY A 37 9.98 -3.19 10.28
C GLY A 37 9.01 -2.11 9.79
N PRO A 38 7.78 -2.09 10.33
CA PRO A 38 6.65 -1.33 9.79
C PRO A 38 6.72 0.18 10.01
N ARG A 39 7.69 0.68 10.80
CA ARG A 39 7.83 2.12 11.09
C ARG A 39 8.15 2.98 9.87
N HIS A 40 8.55 2.35 8.76
CA HIS A 40 8.89 3.00 7.51
C HIS A 40 8.02 2.48 6.36
N SER A 41 6.77 2.12 6.65
CA SER A 41 5.81 1.75 5.61
C SER A 41 5.38 2.99 4.81
N GLU A 42 5.37 2.87 3.49
CA GLU A 42 4.88 3.90 2.57
C GLU A 42 3.54 3.44 2.00
N GLU A 43 2.50 4.27 2.06
CA GLU A 43 1.17 3.93 1.55
C GLU A 43 1.17 3.88 0.02
N LEU A 44 0.48 2.88 -0.54
CA LEU A 44 0.16 2.78 -1.96
C LEU A 44 -1.28 3.23 -2.16
N SER A 45 -1.46 4.40 -2.77
CA SER A 45 -2.76 4.86 -3.23
C SER A 45 -3.05 4.29 -4.62
N PHE A 46 -4.21 3.66 -4.76
CA PHE A 46 -4.79 3.27 -6.04
C PHE A 46 -5.96 4.23 -6.34
N ASP A 47 -6.31 4.38 -7.62
CA ASP A 47 -7.22 5.43 -8.09
C ASP A 47 -8.52 5.50 -7.27
N ALA A 48 -8.86 6.71 -6.82
CA ALA A 48 -9.56 7.01 -5.57
C ALA A 48 -11.05 6.63 -5.48
N THR A 49 -11.61 5.98 -6.50
CA THR A 49 -13.05 5.69 -6.57
C THR A 49 -13.52 4.69 -5.51
N VAL A 50 -12.66 3.76 -5.09
CA VAL A 50 -13.05 2.77 -4.08
C VAL A 50 -13.03 3.36 -2.66
N GLY A 51 -12.09 4.26 -2.37
CA GLY A 51 -12.00 4.95 -1.08
C GLY A 51 -13.24 5.78 -0.77
N GLU A 52 -13.70 6.57 -1.75
CA GLU A 52 -14.94 7.36 -1.63
C GLU A 52 -16.16 6.45 -1.45
N THR A 53 -16.28 5.39 -2.27
CA THR A 53 -17.39 4.43 -2.19
C THR A 53 -17.47 3.72 -0.82
N LEU A 54 -16.32 3.36 -0.23
CA LEU A 54 -16.27 2.70 1.07
C LEU A 54 -16.61 3.66 2.22
N LEU A 55 -16.21 4.93 2.12
CA LEU A 55 -16.58 5.98 3.07
C LEU A 55 -18.10 6.24 3.06
N GLU A 56 -18.71 6.31 1.88
CA GLU A 56 -20.16 6.45 1.74
C GLU A 56 -20.93 5.28 2.36
N ARG A 57 -20.44 4.04 2.18
CA ARG A 57 -21.08 2.84 2.74
C ARG A 57 -21.02 2.72 4.26
N LYS A 58 -20.01 3.30 4.92
CA LYS A 58 -19.90 3.32 6.39
C LYS A 58 -20.72 4.42 7.05
N ALA A 59 -21.10 5.44 6.29
CA ALA A 59 -21.89 6.56 6.76
C ALA A 59 -23.41 6.31 6.70
N SER A 60 -23.83 5.22 6.03
CA SER A 60 -25.22 4.74 5.97
C SER A 60 -25.49 3.60 6.95
#